data_AF-A0A2E5XU03-F1
#
_entry.id   AF-A0A2E5XU03-F1
#
_cell.length_a   1.000
_cell.length_b   1.000
_cell.length_c   1.000
_cell.angle_alpha   90.00
_cell.angle_beta   90.00
_cell.angle_gamma   90.00
#
_symmetry.space_group_name_H-M   'P 1'
#
loop_
_entity.id
_entity.type
_entity.pdbx_description
1 polymer ?
#
loop_
_entity_poly.entity_id
_entity_poly.type
_entity_poly.pdbx_seq_one_letter_code
_entity_poly.pdbx_strand_id
1 'polypeptide(L)' 'MFSCVDGPEIIDCFVIPPQTDTICLEIYEPVCGCNNVTYDNECYAEKSGVSFWVEGECLY' A
#
# COMPACT_ATOMS: atom_id res chain seq x y z
N MET A 1 -1.62 -17.48 -11.66
CA MET A 1 -2.93 -17.92 -11.12
C MET A 1 -2.91 -17.54 -9.65
N PHE A 2 -3.20 -16.29 -9.31
CA PHE A 2 -3.22 -15.88 -7.90
C PHE A 2 -4.63 -16.06 -7.40
N SER A 3 -4.81 -17.14 -6.64
CA SER A 3 -6.06 -17.53 -6.03
C SER A 3 -6.51 -16.48 -5.03
N CYS A 4 -7.77 -16.06 -5.14
CA CYS A 4 -8.51 -15.43 -4.05
C CYS A 4 -8.47 -16.41 -2.88
N VAL A 5 -7.78 -16.07 -1.78
CA VAL A 5 -7.88 -16.84 -0.54
C VAL A 5 -9.12 -16.36 0.20
N ASP A 6 -10.20 -17.12 0.06
CA ASP A 6 -11.40 -17.01 0.90
C ASP A 6 -11.04 -17.45 2.33
N GLY A 7 -10.89 -16.51 3.26
CA GLY A 7 -10.60 -16.79 4.67
C GLY A 7 -10.84 -15.58 5.58
N PRO A 8 -11.52 -15.74 6.73
CA PRO A 8 -12.07 -14.61 7.48
C PRO A 8 -11.23 -14.18 8.71
N GLU A 9 -9.95 -13.83 8.57
CA GLU A 9 -9.12 -13.16 9.61
C GLU A 9 -8.00 -12.43 8.84
N ILE A 10 -7.67 -11.13 8.96
CA ILE A 10 -7.58 -10.20 10.08
C ILE A 10 -7.62 -8.75 9.52
N ILE A 11 -7.97 -7.77 10.37
CA ILE A 11 -7.61 -6.34 10.19
C ILE A 11 -6.10 -6.24 10.36
N ASP A 12 -5.36 -6.72 9.37
CA ASP A 12 -3.93 -6.54 9.27
C ASP A 12 -3.68 -6.00 7.87
N CYS A 13 -2.69 -5.14 7.78
CA CYS A 13 -2.31 -4.53 6.53
C CYS A 13 -2.01 -5.61 5.51
N PHE A 14 -2.94 -5.80 4.58
CA PHE A 14 -2.75 -6.77 3.52
C PHE A 14 -1.66 -6.23 2.60
N VAL A 15 -0.41 -6.58 2.91
CA VAL A 15 0.77 -6.30 2.11
C VAL A 15 0.88 -7.41 1.06
N ILE A 16 0.38 -7.13 -0.14
CA ILE A 16 0.59 -7.97 -1.33
C ILE A 16 2.11 -8.03 -1.61
N PRO A 17 2.66 -9.10 -2.20
CA PRO A 17 4.03 -9.07 -2.69
C PRO A 17 4.27 -7.80 -3.53
N PRO A 18 5.34 -7.03 -3.22
CA PRO A 18 5.60 -5.76 -3.89
C PRO A 18 5.75 -5.97 -5.39
N GLN A 19 5.07 -5.14 -6.18
CA GLN A 19 5.09 -5.23 -7.63
C GLN A 19 6.27 -4.43 -8.18
N THR A 20 7.34 -5.12 -8.56
CA THR A 20 8.56 -4.49 -9.07
C THR A 20 8.37 -3.83 -10.44
N ASP A 21 7.32 -4.22 -11.16
CA ASP A 21 7.03 -3.78 -12.53
C ASP A 21 6.14 -2.52 -12.57
N THR A 22 5.71 -2.00 -11.41
CA THR A 22 4.92 -0.77 -11.34
C THR A 22 5.81 0.46 -11.53
N ILE A 23 5.45 1.27 -12.53
CA ILE A 23 6.04 2.59 -12.78
C ILE A 23 5.13 3.63 -12.13
N CYS A 24 5.67 4.40 -11.20
CA CYS A 24 4.98 5.49 -10.53
C CYS A 24 5.47 6.83 -11.04
N LEU A 25 4.57 7.81 -11.06
CA LEU A 25 4.94 9.20 -11.31
C LEU A 25 5.69 9.74 -10.08
N GLU A 26 6.67 10.61 -10.30
CA GLU A 26 7.39 11.34 -9.24
C GLU A 26 6.56 12.55 -8.77
N ILE A 27 5.33 12.28 -8.34
CA ILE A 27 4.41 13.26 -7.76
C ILE A 27 4.40 13.06 -6.25
N TYR A 28 4.47 14.17 -5.51
CA TYR A 28 4.36 14.16 -4.05
C TYR A 28 2.91 14.45 -3.64
N GLU A 29 2.19 13.38 -3.36
CA GLU A 29 0.81 13.34 -2.85
C GLU A 29 0.78 12.31 -1.72
N PRO A 30 1.35 12.63 -0.55
CA PRO A 30 1.72 11.63 0.44
C PRO A 30 0.51 10.86 0.95
N VAL A 31 0.72 9.57 1.20
CA VAL A 31 -0.28 8.69 1.80
C VAL A 31 0.31 7.90 2.95
N CYS A 32 -0.47 7.73 4.01
CA CYS A 32 -0.09 6.92 5.16
C CYS A 32 -0.64 5.52 4.95
N GLY A 33 0.25 4.59 4.62
CA GLY A 33 -0.09 3.18 4.55
C GLY A 33 -0.52 2.67 5.92
N CYS A 34 -1.39 1.67 5.93
CA CYS A 34 -1.86 1.09 7.19
C CYS A 34 -0.70 0.45 8.01
N ASN A 35 0.43 0.16 7.36
CA ASN A 35 1.68 -0.31 7.98
C ASN A 35 2.46 0.82 8.67
N ASN A 36 1.85 2.00 8.80
CA ASN A 36 2.42 3.20 9.40
C ASN A 36 3.65 3.72 8.65
N VAL A 37 3.68 3.53 7.33
CA VAL A 37 4.72 4.06 6.44
C VAL A 37 4.09 5.12 5.55
N THR A 38 4.72 6.29 5.51
CA THR A 38 4.39 7.33 4.54
C THR A 38 4.98 6.97 3.18
N TYR A 39 4.15 6.98 2.15
CA TYR A 39 4.56 6.83 0.75
C TYR A 39 4.40 8.15 0.02
N ASP A 40 5.27 8.43 -0.95
CA ASP A 40 5.24 9.68 -1.72
C ASP A 40 3.93 9.88 -2.49
N ASN A 41 3.29 8.77 -2.89
CA ASN A 41 1.94 8.74 -3.45
C ASN A 41 1.31 7.35 -3.34
N GLU A 42 0.03 7.26 -3.70
CA GLU A 42 -0.75 6.01 -3.74
C GLU A 42 -0.06 4.91 -4.56
N CYS A 43 0.57 5.26 -5.69
CA CYS A 43 1.25 4.27 -6.52
C CYS A 43 2.45 3.65 -5.80
N TYR A 44 3.23 4.43 -5.04
CA TYR A 44 4.33 3.89 -4.24
C TYR A 44 3.85 3.01 -3.08
N ALA A 45 2.67 3.30 -2.51
CA ALA A 45 2.03 2.45 -1.51
C ALA A 45 1.65 1.09 -2.12
N GLU A 46 0.94 1.09 -3.26
CA GLU A 46 0.57 -0.12 -4.00
C GLU A 46 1.79 -0.93 -4.46
N LYS A 47 2.82 -0.23 -4.97
CA LYS A 47 4.09 -0.84 -5.39
C LYS A 47 4.78 -1.57 -4.24
N SER A 48 4.66 -1.01 -3.03
CA SER A 48 5.17 -1.60 -1.80
C SER A 48 4.26 -2.70 -1.24
N GLY A 49 3.17 -3.00 -1.93
CA GLY A 49 2.22 -4.04 -1.56
C GLY A 49 1.10 -3.56 -0.65
N VAL A 50 1.11 -2.31 -0.20
CA VAL A 50 0.10 -1.79 0.71
C VAL A 50 -1.20 -1.57 -0.07
N SER A 51 -2.28 -2.17 0.42
CA SER A 51 -3.61 -2.11 -0.20
C SER A 51 -4.58 -1.16 0.50
N PHE A 52 -4.18 -0.58 1.63
CA PHE A 52 -4.96 0.40 2.37
C PHE A 52 -4.08 1.54 2.88
N TRP A 53 -4.49 2.77 2.58
CA TRP A 53 -3.82 3.98 3.01
C TRP A 53 -4.84 5.10 3.23
N VAL A 54 -4.42 6.13 3.96
CA VAL A 54 -5.14 7.40 4.10
C VAL A 54 -4.36 8.52 3.45
N GLU A 55 -5.05 9.54 2.95
CA GLU A 55 -4.41 10.74 2.41
C GLU A 55 -3.63 11.49 3.50
N GLY A 56 -2.44 11.97 3.15
CA GLY A 56 -1.51 12.64 4.06
C GLY A 56 -0.42 11.73 4.61
N GLU A 57 0.59 12.34 5.23
CA GLU A 57 1.67 11.59 5.89
C GLU A 57 1.19 10.90 7.18
N CYS A 58 1.87 9.84 7.60
CA CYS A 58 1.63 9.25 8.92
C CYS A 58 2.06 10.24 10.01
N LEU A 59 1.16 10.53 10.95
CA LEU A 59 1.37 11.53 12.00
C LEU A 59 1.68 10.91 13.38
N TYR A 60 1.81 9.60 13.49
CA TYR A 60 1.85 8.87 14.76
C TYR A 60 2.84 7.72 14.79
#